data_AF-A0A1X0YE56-F1
#
_entry.id   AF-A0A1X0YE56-F1
#
_cell.length_a   1.000
_cell.length_b   1.000
_cell.length_c   1.000
_cell.angle_alpha   90.00
_cell.angle_beta   90.00
_cell.angle_gamma   90.00
#
_symmetry.space_group_name_H-M   'P 1'
#
loop_
_entity.id
_entity.type
_entity.pdbx_description
1 polymer ?
#
loop_
_entity_poly.entity_id
_entity_poly.type
_entity_poly.pdbx_seq_one_letter_code
_entity_poly.pdbx_strand_id
1 'polypeptide(L)'
;MTGTLQQYRKLHRLLLDEREYAMNLDLEGLQRTVKEKSALLGALPPTREDELTPELRELAAKIQKENRRNAYLFWSSLNWVRETMNFYSRQIANPAYGESGRQITNVNGGSLLSGKV
;
A
#
# COMPACT_ATOMS: atom_id res chain seq x y z
N MET A 1 -1.20 9.51 -32.18
CA MET A 1 -1.78 10.11 -30.94
C MET A 1 -2.95 9.31 -30.34
N THR A 2 -3.59 8.37 -31.05
CA THR A 2 -4.67 7.52 -30.51
C THR A 2 -4.20 6.45 -29.51
N GLY A 3 -2.96 5.95 -29.65
CA GLY A 3 -2.40 4.93 -28.77
C GLY A 3 -2.17 5.40 -27.33
N THR A 4 -1.70 6.63 -27.14
CA THR A 4 -1.45 7.21 -25.80
C THR A 4 -2.74 7.45 -25.03
N LEU A 5 -3.80 7.96 -25.69
CA LEU A 5 -5.12 8.13 -25.05
C LEU A 5 -5.71 6.79 -24.59
N GLN A 6 -5.60 5.73 -25.41
CA GLN A 6 -6.01 4.37 -25.05
C GLN A 6 -5.24 3.84 -23.84
N GLN A 7 -3.93 4.06 -23.78
CA GLN A 7 -3.09 3.67 -22.63
C GLN A 7 -3.52 4.40 -21.36
N TYR A 8 -3.79 5.71 -21.39
CA TYR A 8 -4.27 6.46 -20.22
C TYR A 8 -5.65 5.98 -19.78
N ARG A 9 -6.56 5.68 -20.71
CA ARG A 9 -7.88 5.11 -20.36
C ARG A 9 -7.74 3.75 -19.69
N LYS A 10 -6.84 2.90 -20.19
CA LYS A 10 -6.52 1.61 -19.57
C LYS A 10 -5.94 1.80 -18.16
N LEU A 11 -5.00 2.74 -17.99
CA LEU A 11 -4.43 3.05 -16.68
C LEU A 11 -5.50 3.52 -15.69
N HIS A 12 -6.40 4.40 -16.12
CA HIS A 12 -7.50 4.88 -15.28
C HIS A 12 -8.41 3.72 -14.83
N ARG A 13 -8.76 2.81 -15.75
CA ARG A 13 -9.54 1.61 -15.40
C ARG A 13 -8.81 0.72 -14.39
N LEU A 14 -7.51 0.44 -14.62
CA LEU A 14 -6.72 -0.36 -13.69
C LEU A 14 -6.66 0.25 -12.28
N LEU A 15 -6.65 1.58 -12.14
CA LEU A 15 -6.71 2.22 -10.82
C LEU A 15 -8.06 2.07 -10.13
N LEU A 16 -9.16 2.01 -10.88
CA LEU A 16 -10.48 1.73 -10.32
C LEU A 16 -10.57 0.27 -9.87
N ASP A 17 -10.13 -0.65 -10.74
CA ASP A 17 -10.09 -2.09 -10.43
C ASP A 17 -9.19 -2.35 -9.21
N GLU A 18 -8.01 -1.70 -9.11
CA GLU A 18 -7.10 -1.77 -7.95
C GLU A 18 -7.80 -1.40 -6.64
N ARG A 19 -8.67 -0.38 -6.68
CA ARG A 19 -9.44 0.02 -5.50
C ARG A 19 -10.48 -1.03 -5.13
N GLU A 20 -11.19 -1.56 -6.10
CA GLU A 20 -12.22 -2.56 -5.87
C GLU A 20 -11.62 -3.84 -5.27
N TYR A 21 -10.52 -4.33 -5.83
CA TYR A 21 -9.79 -5.47 -5.27
C TYR A 21 -9.27 -5.17 -3.86
N ALA A 22 -8.77 -3.96 -3.59
CA ALA A 22 -8.34 -3.55 -2.26
C ALA A 22 -9.49 -3.55 -1.23
N MET A 23 -10.66 -3.04 -1.61
CA MET A 23 -11.84 -3.02 -0.75
C MET A 23 -12.36 -4.43 -0.45
N ASN A 24 -12.26 -5.34 -1.43
CA ASN A 24 -12.70 -6.73 -1.30
C ASN A 24 -11.64 -7.67 -0.72
N LEU A 25 -10.45 -7.16 -0.38
CA LEU A 25 -9.27 -7.94 0.05
C LEU A 25 -8.87 -9.04 -0.93
N ASP A 26 -9.12 -8.83 -2.23
CA ASP A 26 -8.70 -9.73 -3.30
C ASP A 26 -7.22 -9.51 -3.63
N LEU A 27 -6.35 -10.29 -2.97
CA LEU A 27 -4.90 -10.18 -3.12
C LEU A 27 -4.42 -10.63 -4.50
N GLU A 28 -5.09 -11.59 -5.13
CA GLU A 28 -4.71 -12.08 -6.46
C GLU A 28 -5.05 -11.03 -7.53
N GLY A 29 -6.26 -10.47 -7.46
CA GLY A 29 -6.70 -9.35 -8.29
C GLY A 29 -5.78 -8.13 -8.16
N LEU A 30 -5.37 -7.80 -6.92
CA LEU A 30 -4.39 -6.74 -6.66
C LEU A 30 -3.03 -7.01 -7.32
N GLN A 31 -2.45 -8.20 -7.13
CA GLN A 31 -1.15 -8.56 -7.70
C GLN A 31 -1.16 -8.49 -9.23
N ARG A 32 -2.22 -9.01 -9.84
CA ARG A 32 -2.42 -8.93 -11.29
C ARG A 32 -2.48 -7.48 -11.77
N THR A 33 -3.30 -6.67 -11.10
CA THR A 33 -3.48 -5.25 -11.45
C THR A 33 -2.18 -4.47 -11.33
N VAL A 34 -1.40 -4.70 -10.27
CA VAL A 34 -0.08 -4.07 -10.07
C VAL A 34 0.87 -4.44 -11.21
N LYS A 35 0.93 -5.72 -11.60
CA LYS A 35 1.78 -6.20 -12.69
C LYS A 35 1.38 -5.59 -14.04
N GLU A 36 0.09 -5.52 -14.33
CA GLU A 36 -0.42 -4.90 -15.55
C GLU A 36 -0.13 -3.39 -15.58
N LYS A 37 -0.31 -2.70 -14.45
CA LYS A 37 -0.01 -1.27 -14.27
C LYS A 37 1.48 -0.98 -14.43
N SER A 38 2.37 -1.79 -13.83
CA SER A 38 3.82 -1.61 -13.98
C SER A 38 4.28 -1.81 -15.42
N ALA A 39 3.74 -2.81 -16.12
CA ALA A 39 4.05 -3.05 -17.53
C ALA A 39 3.59 -1.87 -18.41
N LEU A 40 2.40 -1.34 -18.15
CA LEU A 40 1.87 -0.19 -18.87
C LEU A 40 2.70 1.08 -18.64
N LEU A 41 3.08 1.36 -17.39
CA LEU A 41 3.92 2.50 -17.02
C LEU A 41 5.33 2.40 -17.63
N GLY A 42 5.90 1.20 -17.70
CA GLY A 42 7.20 0.99 -18.36
C GLY A 42 7.16 1.13 -19.88
N ALA A 43 5.99 0.88 -20.51
CA ALA A 43 5.81 1.00 -21.96
C ALA A 43 5.37 2.40 -22.41
N LEU A 44 5.01 3.28 -21.48
CA LEU A 44 4.57 4.64 -21.78
C LEU A 44 5.79 5.51 -22.16
N PRO A 45 5.81 6.12 -23.37
CA PRO A 45 6.89 7.01 -23.74
C PRO A 45 6.89 8.28 -22.86
N PRO A 46 8.07 8.87 -22.58
CA PRO A 46 8.14 10.16 -21.90
C PRO A 46 7.44 11.20 -22.76
N THR A 47 6.20 11.52 -22.39
CA THR A 47 5.34 12.44 -23.13
C THR A 47 5.59 13.84 -22.60
N ARG A 48 5.95 14.78 -23.48
CA ARG A 48 6.13 16.20 -23.11
C ARG A 48 4.78 16.85 -22.86
N GLU A 49 4.69 17.68 -21.82
CA GLU A 49 3.43 18.34 -21.41
C GLU A 49 2.79 19.19 -22.52
N ASP A 50 3.61 19.69 -23.44
CA ASP A 50 3.22 20.52 -24.59
C ASP A 50 2.49 19.74 -25.70
N GLU A 51 2.61 18.40 -25.72
CA GLU A 51 1.99 17.52 -26.71
C GLU A 51 0.66 16.92 -26.24
N LEU A 52 0.23 17.21 -25.01
CA LEU A 52 -1.02 16.70 -24.45
C LEU A 52 -2.21 17.49 -24.99
N THR A 53 -3.11 16.76 -25.66
CA THR A 53 -4.45 17.28 -25.96
C THR A 53 -5.20 17.61 -24.66
N PRO A 54 -6.14 18.58 -24.68
CA PRO A 54 -6.92 18.95 -23.49
C PRO A 54 -7.60 17.74 -22.82
N GLU A 55 -8.15 16.81 -23.61
CA GLU A 55 -8.77 15.58 -23.11
C GLU A 55 -7.79 14.67 -22.35
N LEU A 56 -6.56 14.56 -22.83
CA LEU A 56 -5.54 13.72 -22.19
C LEU A 56 -5.09 14.36 -20.86
N ARG A 57 -5.03 15.69 -20.81
CA ARG A 57 -4.70 16.44 -19.58
C ARG A 57 -5.77 16.25 -18.50
N GLU A 58 -7.05 16.32 -18.86
CA GLU A 58 -8.13 16.03 -17.92
C GLU A 58 -8.08 14.59 -17.40
N LEU A 59 -7.81 13.63 -18.28
CA LEU A 59 -7.69 12.22 -17.90
C LEU A 59 -6.50 11.98 -16.98
N ALA A 60 -5.36 12.61 -17.26
CA ALA A 60 -4.17 12.55 -16.40
C ALA A 60 -4.47 13.10 -14.99
N ALA A 61 -5.18 14.23 -14.89
CA ALA A 61 -5.59 14.79 -13.61
C ALA A 61 -6.51 13.84 -12.82
N LYS A 62 -7.44 13.16 -13.51
CA LYS A 62 -8.29 12.11 -12.90
C LYS A 62 -7.42 10.96 -12.38
N ILE A 63 -6.51 10.43 -13.19
CA ILE A 63 -5.59 9.35 -12.81
C ILE A 63 -4.78 9.72 -11.56
N GLN A 64 -4.22 10.93 -11.49
CA GLN A 64 -3.47 11.39 -10.31
C GLN A 64 -4.35 11.42 -9.04
N LYS A 65 -5.59 11.91 -9.17
CA LYS A 65 -6.55 11.94 -8.07
C LYS A 65 -6.90 10.53 -7.58
N GLU A 66 -7.18 9.61 -8.50
CA GLU A 66 -7.50 8.22 -8.19
C GLU A 66 -6.30 7.49 -7.56
N ASN A 67 -5.09 7.72 -8.06
CA ASN A 67 -3.86 7.14 -7.50
C ASN A 67 -3.61 7.64 -6.06
N ARG A 68 -3.82 8.94 -5.79
CA ARG A 68 -3.70 9.51 -4.44
C ARG A 68 -4.73 8.89 -3.48
N ARG A 69 -5.97 8.67 -3.95
CA ARG A 69 -7.01 8.00 -3.17
C ARG A 69 -6.63 6.57 -2.83
N ASN A 70 -6.13 5.81 -3.80
CA ASN A 70 -5.68 4.43 -3.57
C ASN A 70 -4.49 4.39 -2.59
N ALA A 71 -3.51 5.28 -2.76
CA ALA A 71 -2.39 5.39 -1.84
C ALA A 71 -2.85 5.67 -0.40
N TYR A 72 -3.82 6.57 -0.22
CA TYR A 72 -4.39 6.84 1.10
C TYR A 72 -5.10 5.60 1.69
N LEU A 73 -5.89 4.87 0.89
CA LEU A 73 -6.55 3.63 1.30
C LEU A 73 -5.53 2.58 1.78
N PHE A 74 -4.45 2.38 1.03
CA PHE A 74 -3.41 1.43 1.43
C PHE A 74 -2.67 1.87 2.69
N TRP A 75 -2.35 3.17 2.80
CA TRP A 75 -1.70 3.73 3.97
C TRP A 75 -2.57 3.58 5.23
N SER A 76 -3.86 3.93 5.16
CA SER A 76 -4.78 3.81 6.30
C SER A 76 -4.98 2.36 6.72
N SER A 77 -5.14 1.45 5.74
CA SER A 77 -5.28 0.01 6.00
C SER A 77 -4.03 -0.57 6.68
N LEU A 78 -2.83 -0.19 6.23
CA LEU A 78 -1.58 -0.64 6.84
C LEU A 78 -1.43 -0.13 8.29
N ASN A 79 -1.80 1.12 8.54
CA ASN A 79 -1.76 1.66 9.91
C ASN A 79 -2.75 0.94 10.82
N TRP A 80 -3.96 0.65 10.34
CA TRP A 80 -4.94 -0.11 11.09
C TRP A 80 -4.43 -1.52 11.45
N VAL A 81 -3.78 -2.22 10.52
CA VAL A 81 -3.15 -3.53 10.79
C VAL A 81 -2.04 -3.40 11.83
N ARG A 82 -1.18 -2.38 11.74
CA ARG A 82 -0.10 -2.14 12.71
C ARG A 82 -0.63 -1.85 14.11
N GLU A 83 -1.65 -1.01 14.23
CA GLU A 83 -2.31 -0.71 15.50
C GLU A 83 -2.94 -1.97 16.10
N THR A 84 -3.60 -2.78 15.27
CA THR A 84 -4.19 -4.05 15.68
C THR A 84 -3.12 -5.02 16.22
N MET A 85 -1.99 -5.18 15.52
CA MET A 85 -0.89 -6.01 16.01
C MET A 85 -0.28 -5.50 17.31
N ASN A 86 -0.13 -4.18 17.46
CA ASN A 86 0.37 -3.56 18.69
C ASN A 86 -0.59 -3.76 19.87
N PHE A 87 -1.89 -3.76 19.62
CA PHE A 87 -2.89 -4.05 20.63
C PHE A 87 -2.76 -5.50 21.13
N TYR A 88 -2.68 -6.47 20.22
CA TYR A 88 -2.54 -7.87 20.59
C TYR A 88 -1.19 -8.19 21.25
N SER A 89 -0.08 -7.59 20.80
CA SER A 89 1.23 -7.81 21.41
C SER A 89 1.29 -7.35 22.87
N ARG A 90 0.58 -6.27 23.22
CA ARG A 90 0.45 -5.78 24.60
C ARG A 90 -0.38 -6.72 25.48
N GLN A 91 -1.37 -7.41 24.91
CA GLN A 91 -2.20 -8.38 25.65
C GLN A 91 -1.48 -9.72 25.87
N ILE A 92 -0.63 -10.13 24.93
CA ILE A 92 0.13 -11.40 25.01
C ILE A 92 1.39 -11.27 25.90
N ALA A 93 1.84 -10.04 26.18
CA ALA A 93 2.87 -9.79 27.17
C ALA A 93 2.33 -10.16 28.57
N ASN A 94 2.49 -11.42 28.96
CA ASN A 94 2.27 -11.87 30.33
C ASN A 94 3.04 -10.92 31.27
N PRO A 95 2.40 -10.33 32.30
CA PRO A 95 3.14 -9.60 33.31
C PRO A 95 4.09 -10.58 33.97
N ALA A 96 5.39 -10.45 33.67
CA ALA A 96 6.40 -11.17 34.41
C ALA A 96 6.48 -10.49 35.79
N TYR A 97 6.37 -11.29 36.84
CA TYR A 97 6.63 -10.83 38.20
C TYR A 97 8.09 -11.14 38.51
N GLY A 98 8.86 -10.13 38.92
CA GLY A 98 10.20 -10.34 39.44
C GLY A 98 10.17 -11.08 40.78
N GLU A 99 11.33 -11.54 41.25
CA GLU A 99 11.50 -12.25 42.52
C GLU A 99 10.94 -11.49 43.75
N SER A 100 10.79 -10.16 43.65
CA SER A 100 10.19 -9.28 44.65
C SER A 100 8.68 -9.04 44.50
N GLY A 101 7.99 -9.74 43.58
CA GLY A 101 6.57 -9.55 43.29
C GLY A 101 6.25 -8.27 42.50
N ARG A 102 7.27 -7.54 42.04
CA ARG A 102 7.11 -6.31 41.24
C ARG A 102 6.87 -6.66 39.77
N GLN A 103 5.84 -6.08 39.17
CA GLN A 103 5.54 -6.25 37.75
C GLN A 103 6.67 -5.63 36.91
N ILE A 104 7.32 -6.46 36.10
CA ILE A 104 8.34 -6.03 35.14
C ILE A 104 7.73 -6.08 33.74
N THR A 105 7.63 -4.91 33.12
CA THR A 105 7.22 -4.77 31.73
C THR A 105 8.39 -5.25 30.86
N ASN A 106 8.37 -6.50 30.41
CA ASN A 106 9.34 -6.99 29.43
C ASN A 106 9.08 -6.27 28.10
N VAL A 107 9.84 -5.20 27.86
CA VAL A 107 9.90 -4.55 26.55
C VAL A 107 10.70 -5.49 25.66
N ASN A 108 10.01 -6.42 24.99
CA ASN A 108 10.61 -7.26 23.95
C ASN A 108 11.06 -6.36 22.80
N GLY A 109 12.33 -5.96 22.83
CA GLY A 109 12.96 -5.10 21.85
C GLY A 109 14.47 -5.14 21.99
N GLY A 110 15.08 -6.29 21.66
CA GLY A 110 16.53 -6.37 21.43
C GLY A 110 17.21 -7.61 21.98
N SER A 111 17.84 -8.35 21.06
CA SER A 111 18.86 -9.39 21.28
C SER A 111 18.39 -10.72 21.89
N LEU A 112 18.01 -11.64 20.99
CA LEU A 112 18.03 -13.07 21.26
C LEU A 112 19.48 -13.50 21.55
N LEU A 113 19.69 -14.09 22.73
CA LEU A 113 20.75 -15.06 23.04
C LEU A 113 22.20 -14.59 22.78
N SER A 114 22.83 -13.98 23.77
CA SER A 114 24.26 -14.17 24.00
C SER A 114 24.43 -14.98 25.27
N GLY A 115 24.45 -16.30 25.12
CA GLY A 115 24.78 -17.21 26.19
C GLY A 115 26.28 -17.18 26.49
N LYS A 116 26.63 -17.08 27.76
CA LYS A 116 27.85 -17.69 28.28
C LYS A 116 27.56 -18.20 29.69
N VAL A 117 27.68 -19.52 29.81
CA VAL A 117 27.85 -20.25 31.08
C VAL A 117 29.20 -19.87 31.67
#